data_AF-L0ABH9-F1
#
_entry.id   AF-L0ABH9-F1
#
_cell.length_a   1.000
_cell.length_b   1.000
_cell.length_c   1.000
_cell.angle_alpha   90.00
_cell.angle_beta   90.00
_cell.angle_gamma   90.00
#
_symmetry.space_group_name_H-M   'P 1'
#
loop_
_entity.id
_entity.type
_entity.pdbx_description
1 polymer ?
#
loop_
_entity_poly.entity_id
_entity_poly.type
_entity_poly.pdbx_seq_one_letter_code
_entity_poly.pdbx_strand_id
1 'polypeptide(L)'
;MRKINIAIILIGIILTLIFSYFIPYVWGGIIPGAIIGVIKRRSTKLISSFLIGFIGSLVVYFVYPINYLISLAKTVELLAGIQWFILILLFPLLYGLIELSAAGIVGEILSLISKK
;
A
#
# COMPACT_ATOMS: atom_id res chain seq x y z
N MET A 1 18.92 -10.68 12.09
CA MET A 1 17.48 -10.62 11.73
C MET A 1 16.87 -9.21 11.87
N ARG A 2 17.00 -8.52 13.02
CA ARG A 2 16.40 -7.18 13.21
C ARG A 2 16.87 -6.12 12.18
N LYS A 3 18.18 -6.02 11.90
CA LYS A 3 18.74 -5.03 10.96
C LYS A 3 18.27 -5.23 9.51
N ILE A 4 18.17 -6.48 9.06
CA ILE A 4 17.69 -6.82 7.71
C ILE A 4 16.21 -6.44 7.55
N ASN A 5 15.37 -6.73 8.55
CA ASN A 5 13.97 -6.33 8.51
C ASN A 5 13.81 -4.81 8.46
N ILE A 6 14.63 -4.05 9.19
CA ILE A 6 14.62 -2.58 9.14
C ILE A 6 14.99 -2.10 7.73
N ALA A 7 16.02 -2.66 7.10
CA ALA A 7 16.39 -2.31 5.73
C ALA A 7 15.26 -2.61 4.73
N ILE A 8 14.59 -3.76 4.85
CA ILE A 8 13.44 -4.12 3.99
C ILE A 8 12.27 -3.14 4.18
N ILE A 9 11.98 -2.75 5.42
CA ILE A 9 10.94 -1.76 5.74
C ILE A 9 11.28 -0.41 5.11
N LEU A 10 12.53 0.06 5.25
CA LEU A 10 12.99 1.32 4.64
C LEU A 10 12.87 1.28 3.11
N ILE A 11 13.25 0.17 2.47
CA ILE A 11 13.09 -0.03 1.03
C ILE A 11 11.60 0.02 0.64
N GLY A 12 10.73 -0.65 1.39
CA GLY A 12 9.29 -0.63 1.18
C GLY A 12 8.71 0.79 1.25
N ILE A 13 9.14 1.59 2.24
CA ILE A 13 8.73 3.00 2.36
C ILE A 13 9.18 3.80 1.13
N ILE A 14 10.45 3.71 0.76
CA ILE A 14 11.01 4.46 -0.38
C ILE A 14 10.26 4.09 -1.67
N LEU A 15 10.02 2.81 -1.89
CA LEU A 15 9.28 2.35 -3.08
C LEU A 15 7.83 2.79 -3.04
N THR A 16 7.15 2.74 -1.90
CA THR A 16 5.78 3.24 -1.78
C THR A 16 5.70 4.72 -2.17
N LEU A 17 6.64 5.53 -1.72
CA LEU A 17 6.70 6.95 -2.07
C LEU A 17 6.97 7.20 -3.56
N ILE A 18 7.95 6.49 -4.14
CA ILE A 18 8.28 6.61 -5.58
C ILE A 18 7.07 6.19 -6.42
N PHE A 19 6.47 5.04 -6.11
CA PHE A 19 5.39 4.49 -6.92
C PHE A 19 4.08 5.27 -6.75
N SER A 20 3.83 5.86 -5.58
CA SER A 20 2.70 6.78 -5.37
C SER A 20 2.77 8.03 -6.26
N TYR A 21 3.96 8.37 -6.77
CA TYR A 21 4.20 9.56 -7.60
C TYR A 21 4.31 9.25 -9.11
N PHE A 22 4.87 8.09 -9.49
CA PHE A 22 5.31 7.84 -10.87
C PHE A 22 4.57 6.72 -11.62
N ILE A 23 3.85 5.83 -10.94
CA ILE A 23 3.36 4.57 -11.54
C ILE A 23 1.84 4.47 -11.35
N PRO A 24 1.10 3.80 -12.27
CA PRO A 24 -0.33 3.58 -12.08
C PRO A 24 -0.60 3.02 -10.68
N TYR A 25 -1.47 3.72 -9.97
CA TYR A 25 -1.58 3.72 -8.52
C TYR A 25 -1.67 2.31 -7.89
N VAL A 26 -2.33 1.37 -8.56
CA VAL A 26 -2.48 -0.03 -8.11
C VAL A 26 -1.15 -0.75 -7.91
N TRP A 27 -0.16 -0.51 -8.78
CA TRP A 27 1.15 -1.16 -8.68
C TRP A 27 1.98 -0.65 -7.51
N GLY A 28 1.71 0.59 -7.05
CA GLY A 28 2.41 1.17 -5.92
C GLY A 28 2.04 0.57 -4.58
N GLY A 29 0.94 -0.19 -4.47
CA GLY A 29 0.65 -1.00 -3.29
C GLY A 29 1.20 -2.42 -3.42
N ILE A 30 1.18 -2.98 -4.63
CA ILE A 30 1.55 -4.39 -4.85
C ILE A 30 3.06 -4.62 -4.71
N ILE A 31 3.89 -3.78 -5.34
CA ILE A 31 5.34 -3.99 -5.39
C ILE A 31 6.00 -3.79 -4.02
N PRO A 32 5.73 -2.69 -3.28
CA PRO A 32 6.25 -2.53 -1.92
C PRO A 32 5.77 -3.63 -0.97
N GLY A 33 4.49 -4.00 -1.07
CA GLY A 33 3.93 -5.10 -0.29
C GLY A 33 4.62 -6.43 -0.57
N ALA A 34 4.91 -6.74 -1.82
CA ALA A 34 5.66 -7.94 -2.19
C ALA A 34 7.05 -7.99 -1.55
N ILE A 35 7.78 -6.86 -1.51
CA ILE A 35 9.11 -6.78 -0.91
C ILE A 35 9.04 -6.95 0.61
N ILE A 36 8.07 -6.31 1.28
CA ILE A 36 7.82 -6.51 2.71
C ILE A 36 7.40 -7.96 2.98
N GLY A 37 6.77 -8.61 2.00
CA GLY A 37 6.38 -10.02 1.99
C GLY A 37 7.50 -11.00 2.37
N VAL A 38 8.76 -10.62 2.15
CA VAL A 38 9.97 -11.41 2.46
C VAL A 38 10.25 -11.49 3.97
N ILE A 39 9.65 -10.60 4.78
CA ILE A 39 9.85 -10.60 6.24
C ILE A 39 9.30 -11.91 6.85
N LYS A 40 10.18 -12.68 7.49
CA LYS A 40 9.83 -13.99 8.08
C LYS A 40 8.70 -13.94 9.13
N ARG A 41 8.62 -12.87 9.92
CA ARG A 41 7.64 -12.77 11.02
C ARG A 41 6.30 -12.27 10.49
N ARG A 42 5.29 -13.16 10.46
CA ARG A 42 3.94 -12.89 9.92
C ARG A 42 3.30 -11.61 10.47
N SER A 43 3.33 -11.38 11.78
CA SER A 43 2.72 -10.19 12.38
C SER A 43 3.41 -8.89 11.96
N THR A 44 4.75 -8.85 12.03
CA THR A 44 5.53 -7.69 11.58
C THR A 44 5.34 -7.44 10.08
N LYS A 45 5.35 -8.50 9.27
CA LYS A 45 5.11 -8.42 7.81
C LYS A 45 3.80 -7.73 7.48
N LEU A 46 2.68 -8.23 8.01
CA LEU A 46 1.35 -7.72 7.68
C LEU A 46 1.13 -6.32 8.25
N ILE A 47 1.52 -6.07 9.50
CA ILE A 47 1.34 -4.76 10.15
C ILE A 47 2.20 -3.70 9.46
N SER A 48 3.49 -3.97 9.23
CA SER A 48 4.38 -3.01 8.57
C SER A 48 3.91 -2.71 7.15
N SER A 49 3.49 -3.72 6.40
CA SER A 49 2.95 -3.55 5.06
C SER A 49 1.67 -2.70 5.04
N PHE A 50 0.70 -2.98 5.91
CA PHE A 50 -0.51 -2.17 6.01
C PHE A 50 -0.20 -0.72 6.38
N LEU A 51 0.66 -0.50 7.39
CA LEU A 51 1.00 0.84 7.85
C LEU A 51 1.77 1.62 6.79
N ILE A 52 2.67 0.97 6.05
CA ILE A 52 3.40 1.62 4.96
C ILE A 52 2.43 2.05 3.86
N GLY A 53 1.48 1.19 3.47
CA GLY A 53 0.51 1.54 2.44
C GLY A 53 -0.48 2.60 2.88
N PHE A 54 -0.97 2.49 4.12
CA PHE A 54 -1.88 3.46 4.69
C PHE A 54 -1.21 4.83 4.82
N ILE A 55 -0.04 4.92 5.45
CA ILE A 55 0.65 6.19 5.67
C ILE A 55 1.23 6.73 4.36
N GLY A 56 1.78 5.86 3.51
CA GLY A 56 2.36 6.24 2.22
C GLY A 56 1.32 6.82 1.28
N SER A 57 0.10 6.28 1.25
CA SER A 57 -0.99 6.82 0.43
C SER A 57 -1.53 8.16 0.96
N LEU A 58 -1.36 8.50 2.25
CA LEU A 58 -1.69 9.84 2.75
C LEU A 58 -0.84 10.94 2.10
N VAL A 59 0.34 10.61 1.58
CA VAL A 59 1.20 11.57 0.86
C VAL A 59 0.48 12.16 -0.35
N VAL A 60 -0.45 11.42 -0.97
CA VAL A 60 -1.26 11.94 -2.08
C VAL A 60 -2.11 13.14 -1.66
N TYR A 61 -2.55 13.22 -0.41
CA TYR A 61 -3.31 14.37 0.07
C TYR A 61 -2.46 15.61 0.30
N PHE A 62 -1.15 15.44 0.46
CA PHE A 62 -0.20 16.55 0.54
C PHE A 62 0.32 16.98 -0.83
N VAL A 63 0.40 16.03 -1.77
CA VAL A 63 0.96 16.27 -3.12
C VAL A 63 -0.11 16.81 -4.07
N TYR A 64 -1.33 16.28 -4.03
CA TYR A 64 -2.38 16.67 -4.96
C TYR A 64 -3.26 17.78 -4.36
N PRO A 65 -3.62 18.81 -5.15
CA PRO A 65 -4.57 19.83 -4.70
C PRO A 65 -5.90 19.19 -4.30
N ILE A 66 -6.42 19.56 -3.14
CA ILE A 66 -7.67 18.97 -2.61
C ILE A 66 -8.84 19.07 -3.60
N ASN A 67 -8.90 20.17 -4.38
CA ASN A 67 -9.92 20.37 -5.41
C ASN A 67 -9.86 19.32 -6.52
N TYR A 68 -8.66 18.87 -6.88
CA TYR A 68 -8.47 17.82 -7.90
C TYR A 68 -8.96 16.47 -7.37
N LEU A 69 -8.60 16.12 -6.12
CA LEU A 69 -9.06 14.89 -5.46
C LEU A 69 -10.59 14.85 -5.32
N ILE A 70 -11.21 15.96 -4.95
CA ILE A 70 -12.67 16.08 -4.86
C ILE A 70 -13.31 15.89 -6.24
N SER A 71 -12.76 16.51 -7.29
CA SER A 71 -13.28 16.36 -8.66
C SER A 71 -13.22 14.91 -9.14
N LEU A 72 -12.09 14.23 -8.88
CA LEU A 72 -11.92 12.82 -9.20
C LEU A 72 -12.90 11.94 -8.42
N ALA A 73 -13.03 12.16 -7.11
CA ALA A 73 -13.94 11.42 -6.24
C ALA A 73 -15.41 11.62 -6.65
N LYS A 74 -15.82 12.83 -7.04
CA LYS A 74 -17.17 13.09 -7.57
C LYS A 74 -17.44 12.39 -8.91
N THR A 75 -16.40 12.25 -9.74
CA THR A 75 -16.52 11.48 -10.99
C THR A 75 -16.79 10.01 -10.69
N VAL A 76 -16.08 9.44 -9.71
CA VAL A 76 -16.30 8.07 -9.25
C VAL A 76 -17.65 7.92 -8.55
N GLU A 77 -18.10 8.91 -7.78
CA GLU A 77 -19.44 8.94 -7.17
C GLU A 77 -20.55 8.81 -8.22
N LEU A 78 -20.45 9.55 -9.33
CA LEU A 78 -21.41 9.45 -10.43
C LEU A 78 -21.45 8.05 -11.07
N LEU A 79 -20.31 7.34 -11.09
CA LEU A 79 -20.19 6.02 -11.70
C LEU A 79 -20.59 4.88 -10.75
N ALA A 80 -20.21 4.98 -9.48
CA ALA A 80 -20.33 3.90 -8.50
C ALA A 80 -21.45 4.13 -7.47
N GLY A 81 -22.04 5.34 -7.43
CA GLY A 81 -23.06 5.71 -6.44
C GLY A 81 -22.52 5.87 -5.01
N ILE A 82 -21.20 5.92 -4.83
CA ILE A 82 -20.55 6.05 -3.53
C ILE A 82 -20.22 7.51 -3.28
N GLN A 83 -20.66 8.07 -2.16
CA GLN A 83 -20.44 9.48 -1.82
C GLN A 83 -18.93 9.85 -1.86
N TRP A 84 -18.58 10.97 -2.50
CA TRP A 84 -17.19 11.38 -2.74
C TRP A 84 -16.31 11.43 -1.47
N PHE A 85 -16.87 11.88 -0.34
CA PHE A 85 -16.10 11.99 0.90
C PHE A 85 -15.75 10.63 1.49
N ILE A 86 -16.61 9.62 1.28
CA ILE A 86 -16.36 8.23 1.68
C ILE A 86 -15.19 7.68 0.86
N LEU A 87 -15.17 7.96 -0.45
CA LEU A 87 -14.06 7.53 -1.32
C LEU A 87 -12.72 8.12 -0.88
N ILE A 88 -12.70 9.41 -0.52
CA ILE A 88 -11.49 10.07 0.02
C ILE A 88 -11.09 9.45 1.35
N LEU A 89 -12.01 9.10 2.24
CA LEU A 89 -11.66 8.45 3.51
C LEU A 89 -11.19 7.00 3.34
N LEU A 90 -11.80 6.26 2.43
CA LEU A 90 -11.47 4.86 2.19
C LEU A 90 -10.18 4.67 1.38
N PHE A 91 -9.78 5.67 0.60
CA PHE A 91 -8.64 5.52 -0.31
C PHE A 91 -7.33 5.09 0.38
N PRO A 92 -6.90 5.66 1.53
CA PRO A 92 -5.68 5.20 2.21
C PRO A 92 -5.87 3.82 2.83
N LEU A 93 -7.08 3.52 3.30
CA LEU A 93 -7.43 2.24 3.87
C LEU A 93 -7.31 1.12 2.82
N LEU A 94 -7.87 1.34 1.64
CA LEU A 94 -7.80 0.41 0.52
C LEU A 94 -6.35 0.15 0.11
N TYR A 95 -5.52 1.19 0.10
CA TYR A 95 -4.11 1.04 -0.24
C TYR A 95 -3.34 0.21 0.79
N GLY A 96 -3.55 0.46 2.08
CA GLY A 96 -3.00 -0.37 3.15
C GLY A 96 -3.45 -1.83 3.03
N LEU A 97 -4.72 -2.07 2.67
CA LEU A 97 -5.24 -3.44 2.47
C LEU A 97 -4.63 -4.13 1.24
N ILE A 98 -4.43 -3.43 0.13
CA ILE A 98 -3.78 -3.96 -1.07
C ILE A 98 -2.35 -4.37 -0.73
N GLU A 99 -1.59 -3.49 -0.08
CA GLU A 99 -0.20 -3.77 0.29
C GLU A 99 -0.13 -4.96 1.27
N LEU A 100 -0.99 -4.96 2.30
CA LEU A 100 -1.11 -6.07 3.26
C LEU A 100 -1.39 -7.40 2.56
N SER A 101 -2.32 -7.38 1.59
CA SER A 101 -2.69 -8.57 0.83
C SER A 101 -1.52 -9.07 0.00
N ALA A 102 -0.80 -8.18 -0.68
CA ALA A 102 0.40 -8.52 -1.45
C ALA A 102 1.48 -9.13 -0.55
N ALA A 103 1.78 -8.52 0.60
CA ALA A 103 2.75 -9.05 1.57
C ALA A 103 2.32 -10.41 2.16
N GLY A 104 1.00 -10.57 2.39
CA GLY A 104 0.39 -11.82 2.81
C GLY A 104 0.66 -12.94 1.83
N ILE A 105 0.23 -12.75 0.57
CA ILE A 105 0.34 -13.70 -0.54
C ILE A 105 1.81 -14.07 -0.78
N VAL A 106 2.70 -13.10 -0.95
CA VAL A 106 4.11 -13.36 -1.25
C VAL A 106 4.79 -14.15 -0.14
N GLY A 107 4.58 -13.76 1.13
CA GLY A 107 5.20 -14.51 2.21
C GLY A 107 4.61 -15.92 2.39
N GLU A 108 3.36 -16.17 1.99
CA GLU A 108 2.80 -17.53 1.97
C GLU A 108 3.48 -18.37 0.89
N ILE A 109 3.63 -17.83 -0.33
CA ILE A 109 4.34 -18.47 -1.44
C ILE A 109 5.78 -18.82 -1.03
N LEU A 110 6.51 -17.88 -0.43
CA LEU A 110 7.87 -18.12 0.05
C LEU A 110 7.94 -19.21 1.13
N SER A 111 6.92 -19.30 1.99
CA SER A 111 6.85 -20.35 3.01
C SER A 111 6.62 -21.75 2.41
N LEU A 112 5.86 -21.84 1.31
CA LEU A 112 5.66 -23.09 0.58
C LEU A 112 6.93 -23.55 -0.13
N ILE A 113 7.68 -22.61 -0.72
CA ILE A 113 8.94 -22.89 -1.41
C ILE A 113 10.00 -23.36 -0.41
N SER A 114 10.12 -22.71 0.75
CA SER A 114 11.15 -23.04 1.75
C SER A 114 10.93 -24.37 2.49
N LYS A 115 9.77 -25.02 2.34
CA LYS A 115 9.44 -26.32 2.95
C LYS A 115 9.75 -27.50 2.03
N LYS A 116 10.08 -27.25 0.76
CA LYS A 116 10.63 -28.26 -0.16
C LYS A 116 12.15 -28.21 -0.12
#